data_AF-A0A7J4QCF1-F1
#
_entry.id   AF-A0A7J4QCF1-F1
#
_cell.length_a   1.000
_cell.length_b   1.000
_cell.length_c   1.000
_cell.angle_alpha   90.00
_cell.angle_beta   90.00
_cell.angle_gamma   90.00
#
_symmetry.space_group_name_H-M   'P 1'
#
loop_
_entity.id
_entity.type
_entity.pdbx_description
1 polymer ?
#
loop_
_entity_poly.entity_id
_entity_poly.type
_entity_poly.pdbx_seq_one_letter_code
_entity_poly.pdbx_strand_id
1 'polypeptide(L)'
;MEYTTPTEQQSREAIYALGEAERILSNPSPSYQELFLHHTVLTADTNGLQLLRMQPRYRARLEAVLEGIGRIAPEQNYSVTDAELIPGNWAQCIAGCEAKSLEVATLRQIAELRVKHGKDSEYCTNGRWAGEGQIYTPYGRLIITPREFNPLIANAEEATKAHGGKEFKEYYIDESILTRQLLSASLVLERDKIPSEILTKDFGNDTLTSFIGWGREYAELLEAKGITSIQFRACPKNYVKTQKKAFSRCLWVFDLGGDSAIDGSLLSYDGGCVFGVRRSGIQVGSSVHDSKGQQSTTGFSLTMAVLGFLIGHE
;
A
#
# COMPACT_ATOMS: atom_id res chain seq x y z
N MET A 1 9.39 -31.30 17.41
CA MET A 1 8.37 -30.35 17.90
C MET A 1 7.04 -30.86 17.39
N GLU A 2 6.25 -31.47 18.26
CA GLU A 2 4.90 -31.92 17.92
C GLU A 2 3.95 -30.73 18.05
N TYR A 3 3.23 -30.40 16.98
CA TYR A 3 2.19 -29.39 17.01
C TYR A 3 0.91 -30.05 17.50
N THR A 4 0.51 -29.76 18.74
CA THR A 4 -0.81 -30.11 19.24
C THR A 4 -1.84 -29.13 18.72
N THR A 5 -2.86 -29.64 18.04
CA THR A 5 -4.01 -28.87 17.59
C THR A 5 -4.75 -28.28 18.80
N PRO A 6 -5.14 -27.00 18.78
CA PRO A 6 -5.90 -26.40 19.87
C PRO A 6 -7.20 -27.16 20.08
N THR A 7 -7.51 -27.42 21.35
CA THR A 7 -8.81 -27.99 21.73
C THR A 7 -9.95 -27.05 21.33
N GLU A 8 -11.14 -27.61 21.13
CA GLU A 8 -12.33 -26.83 20.80
C GLU A 8 -12.61 -25.72 21.82
N GLN A 9 -12.29 -25.97 23.09
CA GLN A 9 -12.37 -24.99 24.15
C GLN A 9 -11.38 -23.82 23.95
N GLN A 10 -10.14 -24.10 23.56
CA GLN A 10 -9.15 -23.06 23.24
C GLN A 10 -9.56 -22.24 22.01
N SER A 11 -10.16 -22.86 21.00
CA SER A 11 -10.70 -22.15 19.83
C SER A 11 -11.89 -21.25 20.22
N ARG A 12 -12.78 -21.72 21.10
CA ARG A 12 -13.90 -20.94 21.62
C ARG A 12 -13.44 -19.77 22.49
N GLU A 13 -12.45 -19.98 23.35
CA GLU A 13 -11.84 -18.94 24.17
C GLU A 13 -11.14 -17.88 23.30
N ALA A 14 -10.51 -18.27 22.19
CA ALA A 14 -9.89 -17.35 21.24
C ALA A 14 -10.93 -16.50 20.49
N ILE A 15 -12.03 -17.12 20.04
CA ILE A 15 -13.15 -16.40 19.39
C ILE A 15 -13.82 -15.44 20.38
N TYR A 16 -14.02 -15.86 21.63
CA TYR A 16 -14.54 -14.99 22.69
C TYR A 16 -13.58 -13.82 22.98
N ALA A 17 -12.27 -14.07 23.06
CA ALA A 17 -11.27 -13.04 23.30
C ALA A 17 -11.11 -12.05 22.14
N LEU A 18 -11.42 -12.46 20.91
CA LEU A 18 -11.48 -11.59 19.72
C LEU A 18 -12.75 -10.73 19.73
N GLY A 19 -13.91 -11.35 20.00
CA GLY A 19 -15.17 -10.61 20.16
C GLY A 19 -15.10 -9.60 21.30
N GLU A 20 -14.39 -9.92 22.39
CA GLU A 20 -14.26 -9.03 23.53
C GLU A 20 -13.23 -7.92 23.31
N ALA A 21 -12.19 -8.17 22.51
CA ALA A 21 -11.30 -7.12 22.05
C ALA A 21 -12.04 -6.13 21.13
N GLU A 22 -12.92 -6.61 20.25
CA GLU A 22 -13.79 -5.74 19.45
C GLU A 22 -14.80 -4.99 20.32
N ARG A 23 -15.39 -5.61 21.35
CA ARG A 23 -16.32 -4.96 22.28
C ARG A 23 -15.64 -3.85 23.10
N ILE A 24 -14.41 -4.07 23.55
CA ILE A 24 -13.62 -3.10 24.32
C ILE A 24 -13.20 -1.91 23.44
N LEU A 25 -12.82 -2.17 22.18
CA LEU A 25 -12.43 -1.13 21.23
C LEU A 25 -13.63 -0.33 20.71
N SER A 26 -14.83 -0.90 20.73
CA SER A 26 -16.04 -0.28 20.19
C SER A 26 -16.83 0.56 21.20
N ASN A 27 -16.48 0.56 22.49
CA ASN A 27 -17.20 1.37 23.48
C ASN A 27 -16.32 1.82 24.67
N PRO A 28 -15.54 2.92 24.53
CA PRO A 28 -14.64 3.37 25.57
C PRO A 28 -15.42 4.10 26.68
N SER A 29 -15.78 3.40 27.73
CA SER A 29 -16.17 4.03 29.00
C SER A 29 -14.97 4.78 29.61
N PRO A 30 -15.13 6.00 30.13
CA PRO A 30 -14.05 6.81 30.72
C PRO A 30 -13.24 6.11 31.83
N SER A 31 -13.81 5.08 32.48
CA SER A 31 -13.14 4.27 33.50
C SER A 31 -11.95 3.44 33.00
N TYR A 32 -11.75 3.28 31.69
CA TYR A 32 -10.62 2.51 31.15
C TYR A 32 -9.34 3.33 30.89
N GLN A 33 -9.41 4.67 30.95
CA GLN A 33 -8.22 5.52 30.79
C GLN A 33 -7.27 5.44 31.99
N GLU A 34 -7.76 5.13 33.20
CA GLU A 34 -6.89 4.96 34.38
C GLU A 34 -6.11 3.65 34.40
N LEU A 35 -6.56 2.61 33.69
CA LEU A 35 -5.86 1.31 33.64
C LEU A 35 -4.63 1.33 32.71
N PHE A 36 -4.58 2.23 31.73
CA PHE A 36 -3.46 2.34 30.81
C PHE A 36 -2.28 3.17 31.34
N LEU A 37 -2.52 3.99 32.38
CA LEU A 37 -1.53 4.90 32.96
C LEU A 37 -0.63 4.27 34.03
N HIS A 38 -0.90 3.04 34.49
CA HIS A 38 -0.16 2.48 35.63
C HIS A 38 0.88 1.39 35.35
N HIS A 39 1.00 0.80 34.16
CA HIS A 39 1.91 -0.35 33.97
C HIS A 39 2.74 -0.42 32.68
N THR A 40 2.98 0.69 31.97
CA THR A 40 3.91 0.66 30.83
C THR A 40 4.95 1.77 30.95
N VAL A 41 6.19 1.39 31.25
CA VAL A 41 7.36 2.26 31.06
C VAL A 41 8.00 1.84 29.74
N LEU A 42 7.86 2.70 28.72
CA LEU A 42 8.61 2.59 27.46
C LEU A 42 9.86 3.46 27.60
N THR A 43 11.04 2.88 27.39
CA THR A 43 12.27 3.65 27.19
C THR A 43 12.83 3.32 25.82
N ALA A 44 13.15 4.36 25.05
CA ALA A 44 13.85 4.23 23.78
C ALA A 44 15.35 4.46 24.02
N ASP A 45 16.20 3.54 23.57
CA ASP A 45 17.63 3.79 23.41
C ASP A 45 18.06 3.53 21.95
N THR A 46 19.35 3.69 21.66
CA THR A 46 19.92 3.58 20.31
C THR A 46 19.74 2.22 19.63
N ASN A 47 19.21 1.21 20.32
CA ASN A 47 18.93 -0.11 19.78
C ASN A 47 17.42 -0.42 19.65
N GLY A 48 16.54 0.57 19.89
CA GLY A 48 15.07 0.45 19.72
C GLY A 48 14.27 0.50 21.03
N LEU A 49 12.94 0.37 20.89
CA LEU A 49 11.97 0.39 22.01
C LEU A 49 12.14 -0.85 22.90
N GLN A 50 12.54 -0.67 24.16
CA GLN A 50 12.54 -1.75 25.14
C GLN A 50 11.34 -1.66 26.08
N LEU A 51 10.56 -2.75 26.13
CA LEU A 51 9.41 -2.94 27.04
C LEU A 51 9.89 -3.44 28.40
N LEU A 52 9.94 -2.56 29.39
CA LEU A 52 10.64 -2.87 30.65
C LEU A 52 9.83 -3.65 31.68
N ARG A 53 8.49 -3.66 31.65
CA ARG A 53 7.68 -4.51 32.54
C ARG A 53 6.26 -4.63 32.01
N MET A 54 5.92 -5.78 31.46
CA MET A 54 4.54 -6.13 31.11
C MET A 54 4.29 -7.57 31.55
N GLN A 55 3.08 -7.88 32.04
CA GLN A 55 2.80 -9.27 32.41
C GLN A 55 2.89 -10.17 31.16
N PRO A 56 3.47 -11.39 31.29
CA PRO A 56 3.81 -12.25 30.15
C PRO A 56 2.66 -12.48 29.15
N ARG A 57 1.42 -12.58 29.65
CA ARG A 57 0.22 -12.79 28.83
C ARG A 57 -0.12 -11.64 27.88
N TYR A 58 0.21 -10.40 28.24
CA TYR A 58 0.01 -9.25 27.35
C TYR A 58 1.20 -9.07 26.42
N ARG A 59 2.40 -9.46 26.84
CA ARG A 59 3.62 -9.43 26.02
C ARG A 59 3.45 -10.31 24.79
N ALA A 60 3.02 -11.55 24.96
CA ALA A 60 2.74 -12.46 23.84
C ALA A 60 1.67 -11.92 22.87
N ARG A 61 0.68 -11.18 23.39
CA ARG A 61 -0.42 -10.62 22.57
C ARG A 61 0.02 -9.35 21.82
N LEU A 62 0.85 -8.52 22.43
CA LEU A 62 1.47 -7.36 21.78
C LEU A 62 2.54 -7.79 20.77
N GLU A 63 3.34 -8.81 21.09
CA GLU A 63 4.29 -9.43 20.17
C GLU A 63 3.56 -10.06 18.98
N ALA A 64 2.42 -10.74 19.17
CA ALA A 64 1.60 -11.24 18.06
C ALA A 64 0.99 -10.11 17.20
N VAL A 65 0.64 -8.96 17.79
CA VAL A 65 0.17 -7.78 17.06
C VAL A 65 1.32 -7.11 16.30
N LEU A 66 2.49 -6.98 16.91
CA LEU A 66 3.68 -6.42 16.26
C LEU A 66 4.25 -7.36 15.19
N GLU A 67 4.15 -8.68 15.38
CA GLU A 67 4.47 -9.71 14.38
C GLU A 67 3.41 -9.73 13.25
N GLY A 68 2.15 -9.39 13.55
CA GLY A 68 1.11 -9.16 12.55
C GLY A 68 1.30 -7.86 11.76
N ILE A 69 1.68 -6.77 12.42
CA ILE A 69 1.99 -5.47 11.78
C ILE A 69 3.29 -5.58 10.98
N GLY A 70 4.30 -6.28 11.49
CA GLY A 70 5.54 -6.59 10.78
C GLY A 70 5.38 -7.58 9.62
N ARG A 71 4.23 -8.25 9.50
CA ARG A 71 3.87 -9.14 8.37
C ARG A 71 2.94 -8.51 7.33
N ILE A 72 2.36 -7.33 7.58
CA ILE A 72 1.49 -6.63 6.60
C ILE A 72 2.29 -5.74 5.62
N ALA A 73 3.61 -5.67 5.76
CA ALA A 73 4.53 -5.78 4.64
C ALA A 73 5.94 -5.97 5.22
N PRO A 74 6.51 -7.19 5.24
CA PRO A 74 7.96 -7.22 5.09
C PRO A 74 8.25 -6.45 3.80
N GLU A 75 9.18 -5.52 3.86
CA GLU A 75 9.89 -5.04 2.68
C GLU A 75 10.47 -6.27 1.99
N GLN A 76 9.66 -6.94 1.18
CA GLN A 76 10.17 -7.80 0.15
C GLN A 76 10.95 -6.83 -0.72
N ASN A 77 12.27 -6.95 -0.66
CA ASN A 77 13.21 -6.27 -1.55
C ASN A 77 12.89 -6.73 -2.97
N TYR A 78 11.82 -6.20 -3.54
CA TYR A 78 11.42 -6.38 -4.93
C TYR A 78 12.30 -5.44 -5.72
N SER A 79 13.34 -5.95 -6.36
CA SER A 79 14.04 -5.19 -7.38
C SER A 79 13.18 -5.16 -8.64
N VAL A 80 12.96 -3.97 -9.20
CA VAL A 80 12.33 -3.82 -10.52
C VAL A 80 13.40 -4.10 -11.59
N THR A 81 13.34 -5.29 -12.19
CA THR A 81 14.31 -5.71 -13.20
C THR A 81 13.86 -5.37 -14.61
N ASP A 82 12.56 -5.51 -14.90
CA ASP A 82 11.97 -5.26 -16.22
C ASP A 82 10.79 -4.29 -16.09
N ALA A 83 10.95 -3.09 -16.65
CA ALA A 83 9.92 -2.07 -16.71
C ALA A 83 9.68 -1.65 -18.15
N GLU A 84 8.43 -1.39 -18.51
CA GLU A 84 8.06 -0.87 -19.81
C GLU A 84 7.11 0.32 -19.66
N LEU A 85 7.34 1.35 -20.46
CA LEU A 85 6.44 2.48 -20.57
C LEU A 85 5.21 2.09 -21.41
N ILE A 86 4.03 2.15 -20.81
CA ILE A 86 2.76 1.91 -21.49
C ILE A 86 2.04 3.25 -21.67
N PRO A 87 1.96 3.81 -22.89
CA PRO A 87 1.25 5.05 -23.16
C PRO A 87 -0.25 4.84 -23.39
N GLY A 88 -1.06 5.84 -23.03
CA GLY A 88 -2.50 5.86 -23.28
C GLY A 88 -3.28 6.54 -22.17
N ASN A 89 -4.60 6.43 -22.19
CA ASN A 89 -5.41 6.74 -21.00
C ASN A 89 -5.24 5.64 -19.92
N TRP A 90 -5.80 5.85 -18.73
CA TRP A 90 -5.63 4.90 -17.62
C TRP A 90 -6.09 3.49 -17.98
N ALA A 91 -7.28 3.32 -18.59
CA ALA A 91 -7.76 2.02 -19.04
C ALA A 91 -6.83 1.33 -20.04
N GLN A 92 -6.34 2.06 -21.04
CA GLN A 92 -5.39 1.55 -22.03
C GLN A 92 -4.07 1.11 -21.38
N CYS A 93 -3.60 1.89 -20.40
CA CYS A 93 -2.40 1.59 -19.63
C CYS A 93 -2.55 0.30 -18.82
N ILE A 94 -3.68 0.12 -18.12
CA ILE A 94 -3.97 -1.11 -17.37
C ILE A 94 -4.04 -2.32 -18.30
N ALA A 95 -4.79 -2.23 -19.40
CA ALA A 95 -4.91 -3.30 -20.38
C ALA A 95 -3.55 -3.66 -21.02
N GLY A 96 -2.72 -2.66 -21.30
CA GLY A 96 -1.37 -2.88 -21.82
C GLY A 96 -0.44 -3.57 -20.83
N CYS A 97 -0.57 -3.29 -19.54
CA CYS A 97 0.14 -4.04 -18.50
C CYS A 97 -0.32 -5.51 -18.46
N GLU A 98 -1.64 -5.74 -18.42
CA GLU A 98 -2.22 -7.09 -18.38
C GLU A 98 -1.79 -7.93 -19.59
N ALA A 99 -1.90 -7.37 -20.80
CA ALA A 99 -1.52 -8.04 -22.05
C ALA A 99 -0.05 -8.49 -22.08
N LYS A 100 0.81 -7.84 -21.29
CA LYS A 100 2.24 -8.14 -21.19
C LYS A 100 2.61 -8.89 -19.91
N SER A 101 1.61 -9.25 -19.10
CA SER A 101 1.79 -9.84 -17.77
C SER A 101 2.69 -8.98 -16.86
N LEU A 102 2.47 -7.67 -16.93
CA LEU A 102 3.08 -6.65 -16.08
C LEU A 102 2.06 -6.15 -15.07
N GLU A 103 2.55 -5.60 -13.97
CA GLU A 103 1.71 -4.87 -13.03
C GLU A 103 2.01 -3.38 -13.10
N VAL A 104 1.04 -2.53 -12.75
CA VAL A 104 1.29 -1.09 -12.64
C VAL A 104 2.30 -0.82 -11.54
N ALA A 105 3.29 0.03 -11.83
CA ALA A 105 4.30 0.46 -10.87
C ALA A 105 3.68 1.31 -9.75
N THR A 106 4.09 1.02 -8.52
CA THR A 106 3.87 1.86 -7.33
C THR A 106 4.70 3.14 -7.37
N LEU A 107 4.36 4.14 -6.55
CA LEU A 107 5.17 5.35 -6.37
C LEU A 107 6.62 5.03 -6.00
N ARG A 108 6.82 4.05 -5.11
CA ARG A 108 8.15 3.54 -4.75
C ARG A 108 8.91 3.06 -5.98
N GLN A 109 8.30 2.18 -6.77
CA GLN A 109 8.92 1.61 -7.96
C GLN A 109 9.21 2.67 -9.04
N ILE A 110 8.36 3.69 -9.18
CA ILE A 110 8.64 4.83 -10.06
C ILE A 110 9.89 5.58 -9.60
N ALA A 111 10.01 5.86 -8.30
CA ALA A 111 11.20 6.51 -7.73
C ALA A 111 12.47 5.66 -7.93
N GLU A 112 12.41 4.35 -7.66
CA GLU A 112 13.52 3.42 -7.86
C GLU A 112 13.98 3.39 -9.33
N LEU A 113 13.04 3.37 -10.29
CA LEU A 113 13.36 3.46 -11.71
C LEU A 113 14.04 4.80 -12.06
N ARG A 114 13.52 5.92 -11.54
CA ARG A 114 14.13 7.24 -11.76
C ARG A 114 15.53 7.35 -11.18
N VAL A 115 15.78 6.79 -9.99
CA VAL A 115 17.11 6.73 -9.37
C VAL A 115 18.05 5.87 -10.23
N LYS A 116 17.62 4.65 -10.59
CA LYS A 116 18.41 3.70 -11.41
C LYS A 116 18.84 4.30 -12.75
N HIS A 117 17.93 4.99 -13.44
CA HIS A 117 18.19 5.54 -14.77
C HIS A 117 18.79 6.94 -14.74
N GLY A 118 18.72 7.63 -13.60
CA GLY A 118 19.25 8.96 -13.41
C GLY A 118 18.33 10.07 -13.93
N LYS A 119 18.66 11.27 -13.50
CA LYS A 119 17.78 12.46 -13.57
C LYS A 119 17.49 12.95 -14.99
N ASP A 120 18.35 12.62 -15.96
CA ASP A 120 18.25 13.06 -17.35
C ASP A 120 17.63 11.99 -18.28
N SER A 121 17.22 10.84 -17.72
CA SER A 121 16.60 9.75 -18.48
C SER A 121 15.14 10.03 -18.83
N GLU A 122 14.61 9.30 -19.83
CA GLU A 122 13.19 9.31 -20.21
C GLU A 122 12.23 8.88 -19.08
N TYR A 123 12.77 8.25 -18.02
CA TYR A 123 12.02 7.89 -16.83
C TYR A 123 11.67 9.11 -15.96
N CYS A 124 12.40 10.21 -16.17
CA CYS A 124 12.28 11.47 -15.44
C CYS A 124 11.64 12.60 -16.26
N THR A 125 11.56 12.47 -17.59
CA THR A 125 11.15 13.58 -18.48
C THR A 125 9.65 13.82 -18.56
N ASN A 126 8.83 12.82 -18.25
CA ASN A 126 7.38 12.89 -18.38
C ASN A 126 6.72 12.41 -17.08
N GLY A 127 5.52 12.92 -16.78
CA GLY A 127 4.72 12.47 -15.64
C GLY A 127 4.11 11.07 -15.86
N ARG A 128 3.72 10.39 -14.79
CA ARG A 128 3.23 9.00 -14.80
C ARG A 128 2.10 8.80 -13.82
N TRP A 129 1.12 7.97 -14.15
CA TRP A 129 0.22 7.45 -13.13
C TRP A 129 0.92 6.36 -12.33
N ALA A 130 0.61 6.30 -11.04
CA ALA A 130 1.09 5.29 -10.11
C ALA A 130 -0.02 4.29 -9.76
N GLY A 131 0.38 3.15 -9.22
CA GLY A 131 -0.52 2.09 -8.81
C GLY A 131 -1.42 2.47 -7.63
N GLU A 132 -0.94 3.33 -6.74
CA GLU A 132 -1.68 3.85 -5.59
C GLU A 132 -2.92 4.65 -6.02
N GLY A 133 -3.98 4.55 -5.21
CA GLY A 133 -5.23 5.29 -5.42
C GLY A 133 -5.36 6.45 -4.45
N GLN A 134 -6.19 7.43 -4.81
CA GLN A 134 -6.67 8.44 -3.87
C GLN A 134 -8.18 8.39 -3.77
N ILE A 135 -8.69 8.11 -2.57
CA ILE A 135 -10.11 8.16 -2.26
C ILE A 135 -10.41 9.41 -1.43
N TYR A 136 -11.35 10.20 -1.92
CA TYR A 136 -11.85 11.40 -1.26
C TYR A 136 -13.22 11.11 -0.64
N THR A 137 -13.35 11.39 0.65
CA THR A 137 -14.63 11.29 1.36
C THR A 137 -15.25 12.68 1.54
N PRO A 138 -16.58 12.85 1.37
CA PRO A 138 -17.27 14.12 1.62
C PRO A 138 -17.01 14.69 3.02
N TYR A 139 -16.82 13.78 3.99
CA TYR A 139 -16.55 14.08 5.39
C TYR A 139 -15.13 14.62 5.65
N GLY A 140 -14.27 14.69 4.63
CA GLY A 140 -13.01 15.41 4.68
C GLY A 140 -11.76 14.56 4.85
N ARG A 141 -11.83 13.24 4.73
CA ARG A 141 -10.64 12.39 4.67
C ARG A 141 -10.16 12.18 3.25
N LEU A 142 -8.84 12.23 3.07
CA LEU A 142 -8.13 11.68 1.92
C LEU A 142 -7.52 10.35 2.35
N ILE A 143 -7.81 9.29 1.60
CA ILE A 143 -7.26 7.95 1.84
C ILE A 143 -6.37 7.64 0.65
N ILE A 144 -5.08 7.45 0.90
CA ILE A 144 -4.12 7.00 -0.11
C ILE A 144 -4.01 5.49 0.02
N THR A 145 -4.48 4.77 -0.99
CA THR A 145 -4.57 3.32 -0.96
C THR A 145 -3.36 2.67 -1.63
N PRO A 146 -2.88 1.53 -1.11
CA PRO A 146 -1.97 0.66 -1.84
C PRO A 146 -2.58 0.21 -3.16
N ARG A 147 -1.73 -0.19 -4.10
CA ARG A 147 -2.13 -0.57 -5.46
C ARG A 147 -3.22 -1.64 -5.49
N GLU A 148 -3.08 -2.70 -4.70
CA GLU A 148 -4.05 -3.80 -4.61
C GLU A 148 -5.44 -3.36 -4.11
N PHE A 149 -5.53 -2.20 -3.45
CA PHE A 149 -6.77 -1.61 -2.98
C PHE A 149 -7.19 -0.38 -3.81
N ASN A 150 -6.54 -0.11 -4.94
CA ASN A 150 -6.92 1.00 -5.80
C ASN A 150 -8.20 0.62 -6.61
N PRO A 151 -9.35 1.25 -6.34
CA PRO A 151 -10.61 0.90 -7.01
C PRO A 151 -10.58 1.21 -8.52
N LEU A 152 -9.69 2.11 -8.95
CA LEU A 152 -9.55 2.49 -10.35
C LEU A 152 -8.79 1.44 -11.17
N ILE A 153 -8.04 0.53 -10.54
CA ILE A 153 -7.38 -0.57 -11.26
C ILE A 153 -8.43 -1.61 -11.66
N ALA A 154 -9.29 -2.01 -10.72
CA ALA A 154 -10.34 -2.99 -10.96
C ALA A 154 -11.45 -2.48 -11.91
N ASN A 155 -11.62 -1.16 -12.03
CA ASN A 155 -12.69 -0.52 -12.81
C ASN A 155 -12.12 0.53 -13.78
N ALA A 156 -10.98 0.23 -14.41
CA ALA A 156 -10.21 1.20 -15.16
C ALA A 156 -10.97 1.82 -16.34
N GLU A 157 -11.80 1.02 -17.02
CA GLU A 157 -12.65 1.50 -18.11
C GLU A 157 -13.71 2.50 -17.64
N GLU A 158 -14.47 2.14 -16.61
CA GLU A 158 -15.53 2.98 -16.04
C GLU A 158 -14.94 4.27 -15.46
N ALA A 159 -13.82 4.16 -14.75
CA ALA A 159 -13.08 5.31 -14.23
C ALA A 159 -12.65 6.26 -15.35
N THR A 160 -12.04 5.71 -16.41
CA THR A 160 -11.59 6.51 -17.56
C THR A 160 -12.77 7.17 -18.27
N LYS A 161 -13.89 6.45 -18.45
CA LYS A 161 -15.12 7.00 -19.05
C LYS A 161 -15.71 8.14 -18.19
N ALA A 162 -15.72 7.99 -16.87
CA ALA A 162 -16.18 9.02 -15.93
C ALA A 162 -15.30 10.28 -16.01
N HIS A 163 -13.98 10.08 -15.94
CA HIS A 163 -12.99 11.15 -15.94
C HIS A 163 -12.87 11.87 -17.29
N GLY A 164 -12.94 11.14 -18.40
CA GLY A 164 -12.60 11.64 -19.74
C GLY A 164 -13.66 11.61 -20.82
N GLY A 165 -14.88 11.22 -20.49
CA GLY A 165 -16.02 11.43 -21.39
C GLY A 165 -16.40 12.90 -21.53
N LYS A 166 -17.53 13.16 -22.22
CA LYS A 166 -18.18 14.48 -22.28
C LYS A 166 -18.62 15.03 -20.92
N GLU A 167 -18.57 14.20 -19.89
CA GLU A 167 -19.17 14.45 -18.59
C GLU A 167 -18.21 15.08 -17.58
N PHE A 168 -16.89 14.82 -17.67
CA PHE A 168 -15.88 15.27 -16.69
C PHE A 168 -16.36 15.11 -15.24
N LYS A 169 -16.74 13.89 -14.87
CA LYS A 169 -17.31 13.57 -13.56
C LYS A 169 -16.36 12.73 -12.72
N GLU A 170 -16.59 12.75 -11.40
CA GLU A 170 -15.90 11.86 -10.49
C GLU A 170 -16.29 10.39 -10.69
N TYR A 171 -15.31 9.50 -10.55
CA TYR A 171 -15.58 8.08 -10.35
C TYR A 171 -15.99 7.83 -8.89
N TYR A 172 -17.30 7.77 -8.66
CA TYR A 172 -17.84 7.47 -7.33
C TYR A 172 -17.64 6.00 -6.99
N ILE A 173 -17.17 5.76 -5.77
CA ILE A 173 -16.97 4.40 -5.25
C ILE A 173 -18.18 3.98 -4.40
N ASP A 174 -18.40 2.67 -4.31
CA ASP A 174 -19.28 2.12 -3.28
C ASP A 174 -18.57 2.19 -1.93
N GLU A 175 -19.16 2.85 -0.93
CA GLU A 175 -18.56 2.99 0.40
C GLU A 175 -18.40 1.63 1.11
N SER A 176 -19.08 0.57 0.65
CA SER A 176 -18.84 -0.79 1.13
C SER A 176 -17.39 -1.26 0.96
N ILE A 177 -16.65 -0.70 -0.01
CA ILE A 177 -15.23 -1.03 -0.22
C ILE A 177 -14.31 -0.42 0.84
N LEU A 178 -14.78 0.55 1.63
CA LEU A 178 -14.04 1.19 2.73
C LEU A 178 -13.97 0.29 3.97
N THR A 179 -13.56 -0.96 3.73
CA THR A 179 -13.44 -2.00 4.75
C THR A 179 -12.36 -1.65 5.77
N ARG A 180 -12.45 -2.26 6.96
CA ARG A 180 -11.41 -2.16 7.99
C ARG A 180 -10.02 -2.53 7.45
N GLN A 181 -9.96 -3.52 6.56
CA GLN A 181 -8.72 -3.98 5.94
C GLN A 181 -8.08 -2.88 5.09
N LEU A 182 -8.86 -2.27 4.17
CA LEU A 182 -8.37 -1.16 3.34
C LEU A 182 -7.87 -0.02 4.21
N LEU A 183 -8.66 0.40 5.20
CA LEU A 183 -8.30 1.51 6.08
C LEU A 183 -7.04 1.21 6.90
N SER A 184 -6.82 -0.04 7.32
CA SER A 184 -5.60 -0.43 8.05
C SER A 184 -4.35 -0.49 7.18
N ALA A 185 -4.51 -0.72 5.87
CA ALA A 185 -3.41 -0.79 4.91
C ALA A 185 -3.14 0.56 4.22
N SER A 186 -3.97 1.58 4.46
CA SER A 186 -3.93 2.87 3.76
C SER A 186 -3.42 3.99 4.66
N LEU A 187 -2.87 5.02 4.03
CA LEU A 187 -2.62 6.29 4.72
C LEU A 187 -3.88 7.13 4.72
N VAL A 188 -4.43 7.38 5.90
CA VAL A 188 -5.60 8.23 6.09
C VAL A 188 -5.15 9.61 6.57
N LEU A 189 -5.31 10.60 5.69
CA LEU A 189 -5.03 12.00 5.99
C LEU A 189 -6.33 12.74 6.30
N GLU A 190 -6.36 13.32 7.49
CA GLU A 190 -7.38 14.32 7.81
C GLU A 190 -7.14 15.58 6.99
N ARG A 191 -8.22 16.20 6.54
CA ARG A 191 -8.20 17.28 5.56
C ARG A 191 -7.21 18.40 5.82
N ASP A 192 -7.17 18.85 7.07
CA ASP A 192 -6.42 20.02 7.48
C ASP A 192 -4.97 19.65 7.81
N LYS A 193 -4.61 18.38 7.61
CA LYS A 193 -3.27 17.80 7.77
C LYS A 193 -2.68 17.32 6.45
N ILE A 194 -3.37 17.55 5.33
CA ILE A 194 -2.81 17.25 4.01
C ILE A 194 -1.70 18.28 3.75
N PRO A 195 -0.44 17.86 3.57
CA PRO A 195 0.63 18.79 3.26
C PRO A 195 0.37 19.41 1.87
N SER A 196 0.65 20.69 1.71
CA SER A 196 0.70 21.33 0.38
C SER A 196 2.02 21.04 -0.33
N GLU A 197 3.07 20.78 0.45
CA GLU A 197 4.44 20.59 -0.01
C GLU A 197 5.15 19.58 0.89
N ILE A 198 6.07 18.82 0.30
CA ILE A 198 6.94 17.86 1.00
C ILE A 198 8.38 18.25 0.69
N LEU A 199 9.17 18.52 1.72
CA LEU A 199 10.57 18.93 1.55
C LEU A 199 11.44 17.70 1.33
N THR A 200 12.40 17.76 0.41
CA THR A 200 13.28 16.61 0.10
C THR A 200 14.10 16.16 1.30
N LYS A 201 14.43 17.08 2.22
CA LYS A 201 15.10 16.77 3.49
C LYS A 201 14.27 15.87 4.43
N ASP A 202 12.95 15.84 4.26
CA ASP A 202 12.02 15.11 5.14
C ASP A 202 11.64 13.73 4.57
N PHE A 203 12.12 13.38 3.37
CA PHE A 203 11.83 12.10 2.71
C PHE A 203 12.31 10.91 3.55
N GLY A 204 11.41 9.96 3.76
CA GLY A 204 11.61 8.77 4.61
C GLY A 204 11.38 9.03 6.11
N ASN A 205 11.15 10.28 6.51
CA ASN A 205 10.87 10.67 7.89
C ASN A 205 9.44 11.18 8.07
N ASP A 206 8.84 11.80 7.06
CA ASP A 206 7.44 12.20 7.10
C ASP A 206 6.50 11.01 6.82
N THR A 207 5.29 11.04 7.38
CA THR A 207 4.34 9.92 7.29
C THR A 207 3.97 9.57 5.84
N LEU A 208 3.87 10.56 4.96
CA LEU A 208 3.49 10.35 3.58
C LEU A 208 4.63 9.72 2.77
N THR A 209 5.84 10.28 2.85
CA THR A 209 7.00 9.70 2.12
C THR A 209 7.40 8.34 2.67
N SER A 210 7.25 8.13 3.97
CA SER A 210 7.44 6.81 4.59
C SER A 210 6.43 5.79 4.08
N PHE A 211 5.15 6.17 4.00
CA PHE A 211 4.09 5.29 3.49
C PHE A 211 4.30 4.91 2.02
N ILE A 212 4.63 5.88 1.17
CA ILE A 212 4.87 5.63 -0.27
C ILE A 212 6.25 5.02 -0.55
N GLY A 213 7.12 4.93 0.46
CA GLY A 213 8.46 4.33 0.35
C GLY A 213 9.49 5.21 -0.38
N TRP A 214 9.34 6.54 -0.33
CA TRP A 214 10.34 7.46 -0.88
C TRP A 214 11.42 7.77 0.15
N GLY A 215 12.62 7.27 -0.12
CA GLY A 215 13.78 7.44 0.75
C GLY A 215 14.75 8.53 0.29
N ARG A 216 15.89 8.58 0.99
CA ARG A 216 16.97 9.55 0.78
C ARG A 216 17.53 9.54 -0.64
N GLU A 217 17.69 8.37 -1.26
CA GLU A 217 18.22 8.25 -2.62
C GLU A 217 17.37 9.00 -3.66
N TYR A 218 16.05 8.93 -3.53
CA TYR A 218 15.15 9.67 -4.43
C TYR A 218 15.19 11.18 -4.14
N ALA A 219 15.30 11.58 -2.88
CA ALA A 219 15.49 12.98 -2.52
C ALA A 219 16.80 13.56 -3.10
N GLU A 220 17.89 12.81 -3.09
CA GLU A 220 19.16 13.22 -3.70
C GLU A 220 19.05 13.37 -5.22
N LEU A 221 18.28 12.50 -5.89
CA LEU A 221 17.98 12.63 -7.31
C LEU A 221 17.24 13.94 -7.61
N LEU A 222 16.24 14.29 -6.79
CA LEU A 222 15.48 15.54 -6.91
C LEU A 222 16.38 16.76 -6.67
N GLU A 223 17.19 16.73 -5.62
CA GLU A 223 18.13 17.82 -5.30
C GLU A 223 19.18 18.02 -6.38
N ALA A 224 19.64 16.94 -7.04
CA ALA A 224 20.53 17.03 -8.20
C ALA A 224 19.87 17.70 -9.43
N LYS A 225 18.54 17.86 -9.45
CA LYS A 225 17.77 18.69 -10.39
C LYS A 225 17.45 20.09 -9.87
N GLY A 226 17.92 20.43 -8.67
CA GLY A 226 17.60 21.69 -7.99
C GLY A 226 16.23 21.71 -7.34
N ILE A 227 15.58 20.55 -7.19
CA ILE A 227 14.28 20.41 -6.55
C ILE A 227 14.50 20.15 -5.07
N THR A 228 14.12 21.10 -4.21
CA THR A 228 14.26 21.00 -2.74
C THR A 228 12.93 20.64 -2.06
N SER A 229 11.86 20.62 -2.83
CA SER A 229 10.51 20.28 -2.39
C SER A 229 9.66 19.86 -3.57
N ILE A 230 8.61 19.09 -3.28
CA ILE A 230 7.59 18.71 -4.26
C ILE A 230 6.22 19.12 -3.76
N GLN A 231 5.35 19.49 -4.69
CA GLN A 231 3.97 19.84 -4.34
C GLN A 231 3.15 18.57 -4.12
N PHE A 232 2.24 18.60 -3.14
CA PHE A 232 1.21 17.57 -2.97
C PHE A 232 -0.16 18.19 -3.30
N ARG A 233 -0.72 17.80 -4.44
CA ARG A 233 -1.95 18.35 -4.99
C ARG A 233 -3.11 17.41 -4.75
N ALA A 234 -3.92 17.76 -3.77
CA ALA A 234 -5.20 17.09 -3.50
C ALA A 234 -6.37 17.88 -4.09
N CYS A 235 -7.52 17.22 -4.26
CA CYS A 235 -8.75 17.90 -4.65
C CYS A 235 -9.07 19.07 -3.71
N PRO A 236 -9.53 20.22 -4.25
CA PRO A 236 -9.87 21.38 -3.43
C PRO A 236 -10.89 21.06 -2.34
N LYS A 237 -10.66 21.61 -1.14
CA LYS A 237 -11.53 21.40 0.02
C LYS A 237 -13.00 21.76 -0.27
N ASN A 238 -13.24 22.89 -0.92
CA ASN A 238 -14.63 23.27 -1.17
C ASN A 238 -15.31 22.31 -2.14
N TYR A 239 -14.58 21.77 -3.11
CA TYR A 239 -15.10 20.81 -4.08
C TYR A 239 -15.45 19.45 -3.45
N VAL A 240 -14.57 18.88 -2.63
CA VAL A 240 -14.84 17.56 -2.02
C VAL A 240 -16.04 17.63 -1.06
N LYS A 241 -16.26 18.76 -0.36
CA LYS A 241 -17.41 18.92 0.56
C LYS A 241 -18.76 18.95 -0.14
N THR A 242 -18.81 19.36 -1.40
CA THR A 242 -20.06 19.44 -2.16
C THR A 242 -20.46 18.09 -2.75
N GLN A 243 -19.58 17.08 -2.69
CA GLN A 243 -19.87 15.74 -3.18
C GLN A 243 -20.77 15.00 -2.20
N LYS A 244 -21.68 14.18 -2.74
CA LYS A 244 -22.63 13.39 -1.94
C LYS A 244 -22.10 12.01 -1.54
N LYS A 245 -21.06 11.53 -2.20
CA LYS A 245 -20.49 10.19 -2.06
C LYS A 245 -18.97 10.26 -2.14
N ALA A 246 -18.31 9.27 -1.56
CA ALA A 246 -16.88 9.09 -1.78
C ALA A 246 -16.57 8.83 -3.26
N PHE A 247 -15.41 9.30 -3.70
CA PHE A 247 -14.94 9.16 -5.07
C PHE A 247 -13.44 8.94 -5.12
N SER A 248 -12.95 8.39 -6.22
CA SER A 248 -11.54 8.06 -6.39
C SER A 248 -10.94 8.73 -7.62
N ARG A 249 -9.68 9.16 -7.50
CA ARG A 249 -8.87 9.70 -8.60
C ARG A 249 -7.51 9.02 -8.69
N CYS A 250 -6.93 9.03 -9.89
CA CYS A 250 -5.61 8.47 -10.13
C CYS A 250 -4.54 9.33 -9.43
N LEU A 251 -3.51 8.68 -8.92
CA LEU A 251 -2.34 9.38 -8.41
C LEU A 251 -1.33 9.56 -9.54
N TRP A 252 -0.95 10.80 -9.82
CA TRP A 252 0.01 11.18 -10.84
C TRP A 252 1.29 11.71 -10.20
N VAL A 253 2.43 11.29 -10.72
CA VAL A 253 3.75 11.85 -10.38
C VAL A 253 4.23 12.64 -11.56
N PHE A 254 4.44 13.95 -11.39
CA PHE A 254 4.95 14.82 -12.43
C PHE A 254 6.41 14.51 -12.80
N ASP A 255 6.84 15.09 -13.92
CA ASP A 255 8.22 15.04 -14.37
C ASP A 255 9.19 15.72 -13.39
N LEU A 256 10.49 15.56 -13.66
CA LEU A 256 11.56 16.26 -12.94
C LEU A 256 12.06 17.50 -13.70
N GLY A 257 11.27 18.02 -14.64
CA GLY A 257 11.67 19.04 -15.62
C GLY A 257 11.07 20.42 -15.38
N GLY A 258 9.93 20.54 -14.72
CA GLY A 258 9.31 21.86 -14.51
C GLY A 258 8.37 22.02 -13.33
N ASP A 259 7.76 20.94 -12.83
CA ASP A 259 6.69 21.05 -11.82
C ASP A 259 6.54 19.76 -11.00
N SER A 260 7.65 19.31 -10.39
CA SER A 260 7.68 18.03 -9.68
C SER A 260 6.66 18.01 -8.52
N ALA A 261 5.70 17.11 -8.63
CA ALA A 261 4.53 17.04 -7.75
C ALA A 261 3.96 15.62 -7.71
N ILE A 262 3.31 15.30 -6.60
CA ILE A 262 2.32 14.23 -6.49
C ILE A 262 0.96 14.89 -6.64
N ASP A 263 0.12 14.41 -7.55
CA ASP A 263 -1.16 15.01 -7.88
C ASP A 263 -2.25 13.96 -8.03
N GLY A 264 -3.29 14.04 -7.20
CA GLY A 264 -4.55 13.33 -7.47
C GLY A 264 -5.74 14.28 -7.48
N SER A 265 -5.48 15.55 -7.77
CA SER A 265 -6.46 16.54 -8.22
C SER A 265 -6.75 16.45 -9.74
N LEU A 266 -5.97 15.66 -10.48
CA LEU A 266 -6.19 15.44 -11.90
C LEU A 266 -7.19 14.30 -12.16
N LEU A 267 -8.02 14.50 -13.17
CA LEU A 267 -8.86 13.45 -13.76
C LEU A 267 -8.01 12.66 -14.78
N SER A 268 -8.20 11.35 -14.85
CA SER A 268 -7.39 10.47 -15.71
C SER A 268 -7.90 10.40 -17.15
N TYR A 269 -8.01 11.56 -17.84
CA TYR A 269 -8.83 11.64 -19.05
C TYR A 269 -8.11 11.56 -20.39
N ASP A 270 -6.84 11.98 -20.53
CA ASP A 270 -6.10 11.71 -21.77
C ASP A 270 -4.58 11.87 -21.64
N GLY A 271 -3.83 11.20 -22.54
CA GLY A 271 -2.42 11.48 -22.84
C GLY A 271 -1.38 11.08 -21.78
N GLY A 272 -1.76 10.26 -20.79
CA GLY A 272 -0.84 9.80 -19.76
C GLY A 272 -0.09 8.51 -20.11
N CYS A 273 0.60 7.98 -19.11
CA CYS A 273 1.30 6.70 -19.21
C CYS A 273 1.54 6.12 -17.82
N VAL A 274 1.71 4.80 -17.77
CA VAL A 274 2.19 4.07 -16.59
C VAL A 274 3.51 3.38 -16.91
N PHE A 275 4.29 3.09 -15.87
CA PHE A 275 5.26 2.02 -15.98
C PHE A 275 4.58 0.69 -15.62
N GLY A 276 4.62 -0.26 -16.55
CA GLY A 276 4.34 -1.66 -16.26
C GLY A 276 5.62 -2.34 -15.80
N VAL A 277 5.60 -3.00 -14.65
CA VAL A 277 6.78 -3.64 -14.05
C VAL A 277 6.56 -5.13 -13.83
N ARG A 278 7.61 -5.92 -14.03
CA ARG A 278 7.66 -7.29 -13.49
C ARG A 278 8.23 -7.22 -12.08
N ARG A 279 7.57 -7.87 -11.12
CA ARG A 279 8.21 -8.15 -9.83
C ARG A 279 9.31 -9.17 -10.07
N SER A 280 10.52 -8.90 -9.58
CA SER A 280 11.47 -9.99 -9.37
C SER A 280 10.80 -11.00 -8.44
N GLY A 281 10.57 -12.21 -8.95
CA GLY A 281 10.25 -13.31 -8.05
C GLY A 281 11.40 -13.40 -7.06
N ILE A 282 11.12 -13.50 -5.76
CA ILE A 282 12.10 -14.04 -4.83
C ILE A 282 12.44 -15.40 -5.41
N GLN A 283 13.61 -15.51 -6.04
CA GLN A 283 14.19 -16.81 -6.35
C GLN A 283 14.56 -17.39 -4.98
N VAL A 284 13.60 -18.04 -4.32
CA VAL A 284 13.90 -18.92 -3.19
C VAL A 284 14.80 -19.99 -3.79
N GLY A 285 16.07 -19.91 -3.43
CA GLY A 285 17.16 -20.37 -4.28
C GLY A 285 17.12 -21.85 -4.63
N SER A 286 17.71 -22.19 -5.76
CA SER A 286 18.66 -23.30 -5.85
C SER A 286 19.29 -23.36 -7.24
N SER A 287 20.58 -22.99 -7.32
CA SER A 287 21.56 -23.82 -8.02
C SER A 287 22.94 -23.48 -7.49
N VAL A 288 23.32 -24.08 -6.37
CA VAL A 288 24.72 -24.39 -6.16
C VAL A 288 25.04 -25.44 -7.22
N HIS A 289 25.80 -25.05 -8.23
CA HIS A 289 26.49 -26.01 -9.08
C HIS A 289 27.47 -26.75 -8.19
N ASP A 290 27.05 -27.88 -7.63
CA ASP A 290 28.00 -28.84 -7.11
C ASP A 290 28.42 -29.77 -8.25
N SER A 291 29.73 -29.84 -8.41
CA SER A 291 30.41 -30.57 -9.48
C SER A 291 30.45 -32.06 -9.12
N LYS A 292 29.29 -32.71 -9.08
CA LYS A 292 29.13 -34.17 -9.09
C LYS A 292 27.68 -34.50 -9.34
N GLY A 293 27.41 -35.06 -10.51
CA GLY A 293 26.06 -35.36 -10.96
C GLY A 293 25.32 -36.31 -10.02
N GLN A 294 24.14 -35.88 -9.59
CA GLN A 294 23.01 -36.76 -9.34
C GLN A 294 21.73 -35.92 -9.51
N GLN A 295 20.88 -36.34 -10.45
CA GLN A 295 19.55 -35.80 -10.66
C GLN A 295 18.65 -36.16 -9.47
N SER A 296 17.87 -35.21 -8.97
CA SER A 296 16.57 -35.52 -8.40
C SER A 296 15.54 -34.48 -8.82
N THR A 297 14.63 -34.91 -9.68
CA THR A 297 13.36 -34.26 -9.97
C THR A 297 12.40 -34.42 -8.79
N THR A 298 11.87 -33.32 -8.27
CA THR A 298 10.50 -33.23 -7.74
C THR A 298 10.05 -31.78 -7.77
N GLY A 299 9.29 -31.42 -8.80
CA GLY A 299 8.46 -30.21 -8.80
C GLY A 299 7.16 -30.48 -8.04
N PHE A 300 6.74 -29.51 -7.22
CA PHE A 300 5.40 -29.51 -6.64
C PHE A 300 4.52 -28.54 -7.45
N SER A 301 3.60 -29.13 -8.22
CA SER A 301 2.45 -28.46 -8.83
C SER A 301 1.33 -28.36 -7.79
N LEU A 302 0.84 -27.14 -7.54
CA LEU A 302 -0.35 -26.91 -6.73
C LEU A 302 -1.59 -27.18 -7.60
N THR A 303 -2.10 -28.41 -7.56
CA THR A 303 -3.38 -28.76 -8.20
C THR A 303 -4.49 -28.69 -7.17
N MET A 304 -5.48 -27.83 -7.43
CA MET A 304 -6.78 -27.83 -6.74
C MET A 304 -7.49 -29.17 -6.92
N ALA A 305 -8.06 -29.72 -5.85
CA ALA A 305 -9.18 -30.64 -5.95
C ALA A 305 -10.12 -30.52 -4.75
N VAL A 306 -11.39 -30.39 -5.11
CA VAL A 306 -12.60 -30.32 -4.28
C VAL A 306 -13.00 -31.74 -3.85
N LEU A 307 -13.89 -31.78 -2.83
CA LEU A 307 -14.83 -32.85 -2.46
C LEU A 307 -14.39 -33.92 -1.45
N GLY A 308 -14.93 -33.76 -0.23
CA GLY A 308 -16.04 -34.60 0.25
C GLY A 308 -15.67 -35.96 0.83
N PHE A 309 -16.02 -36.19 2.10
CA PHE A 309 -16.37 -37.54 2.56
C PHE A 309 -17.47 -37.49 3.63
N LEU A 310 -18.56 -38.19 3.29
CA LEU A 310 -19.52 -38.83 4.18
C LEU A 310 -18.83 -39.92 5.02
N ILE A 311 -19.56 -40.38 6.04
CA ILE A 311 -19.61 -41.69 6.73
C ILE A 311 -19.75 -41.35 8.23
N GLY A 312 -20.84 -41.66 8.93
CA GLY A 312 -21.65 -42.87 8.86
C GLY A 312 -21.27 -43.76 10.04
N HIS A 313 -22.04 -43.66 11.13
CA HIS A 313 -22.07 -44.62 12.24
C HIS A 313 -23.52 -45.01 12.47
N GLU A 314 -23.89 -46.21 12.04
CA GLU A 314 -24.45 -47.30 12.87
C GLU A 314 -24.17 -48.63 12.15
#